data_AF-A0A838L0T0-F1
#
_entry.id   AF-A0A838L0T0-F1
#
_cell.length_a   1.000
_cell.length_b   1.000
_cell.length_c   1.000
_cell.angle_alpha   90.00
_cell.angle_beta   90.00
_cell.angle_gamma   90.00
#
_symmetry.space_group_name_H-M   'P 1'
#
loop_
_entity.id
_entity.type
_entity.pdbx_description
1 polymer ?
#
loop_
_entity_poly.entity_id
_entity_poly.type
_entity_poly.pdbx_seq_one_letter_code
_entity_poly.pdbx_strand_id
1 'polypeptide(L)' 'QGEDVIAYCRIGERSSHTWFVLKYLLGYENVRNYDGSWTEWGNLVRAPIER' A
#
# COMPACT_ATOMS: atom_id res chain seq x y z
N GLN A 1 2.65 -16.17 -12.06
CA GLN A 1 1.54 -15.58 -11.30
C GLN A 1 2.19 -14.71 -10.24
N GLY A 2 2.01 -13.40 -10.31
CA GLY A 2 2.61 -12.46 -9.36
C GLY A 2 1.83 -12.44 -8.05
N GLU A 3 2.52 -12.18 -6.94
CA GLU A 3 1.89 -12.01 -5.63
C GLU A 3 0.98 -10.76 -5.61
N ASP A 4 -0.06 -10.79 -4.78
CA ASP A 4 -0.92 -9.63 -4.52
C ASP A 4 -0.17 -8.59 -3.67
N VAL A 5 0.08 -7.41 -4.24
CA VAL A 5 0.85 -6.35 -3.59
C VAL A 5 -0.06 -5.23 -3.09
N ILE A 6 0.17 -4.77 -1.86
CA ILE A 6 -0.48 -3.59 -1.28
C ILE A 6 0.60 -2.56 -0.92
N ALA A 7 0.58 -1.40 -1.56
CA ALA A 7 1.46 -0.28 -1.23
C ALA A 7 0.79 0.66 -0.21
N TYR A 8 1.54 1.13 0.79
CA TYR A 8 1.07 2.08 1.80
C TYR A 8 2.20 3.03 2.25
N CYS A 9 1.85 4.18 2.83
CA CYS A 9 2.81 5.09 3.45
C CYS A 9 2.21 5.73 4.71
N ARG A 10 2.18 7.07 4.81
CA ARG A 10 1.53 7.79 5.90
C ARG A 10 0.10 8.22 5.55
N ILE A 11 -0.09 8.87 4.39
CA ILE A 11 -1.38 9.38 3.91
C ILE A 11 -1.63 9.04 2.42
N GLY A 12 -1.07 7.93 1.93
CA GLY A 12 -1.26 7.47 0.56
C GLY A 12 -0.47 8.20 -0.53
N GLU A 13 0.19 9.33 -0.22
CA GLU A 13 0.84 10.22 -1.17
C GLU A 13 2.08 9.58 -1.81
N ARG A 14 2.96 9.00 -0.98
CA ARG A 14 4.18 8.33 -1.46
C ARG A 14 3.89 6.95 -2.04
N SER A 15 2.93 6.24 -1.48
CA SER A 15 2.58 4.90 -1.95
C SER A 15 1.87 4.93 -3.31
N SER A 16 1.19 6.03 -3.66
CA SER A 16 0.64 6.23 -5.01
C SER A 16 1.72 6.18 -6.11
N HIS A 17 2.89 6.77 -5.84
CA HIS A 17 4.03 6.74 -6.76
C HIS A 17 4.53 5.31 -6.97
N THR A 18 4.76 4.57 -5.87
CA THR A 18 5.20 3.17 -5.95
C THR A 18 4.16 2.27 -6.61
N TRP A 19 2.89 2.44 -6.27
CA TRP A 19 1.77 1.72 -6.90
C TRP A 19 1.75 1.96 -8.42
N PHE A 20 1.94 3.20 -8.87
CA PHE A 20 1.99 3.52 -10.30
C PHE A 20 3.14 2.81 -11.01
N VAL A 21 4.34 2.85 -10.43
CA VAL A 21 5.53 2.16 -10.98
C VAL A 21 5.28 0.65 -11.10
N LEU A 22 4.77 0.02 -10.03
CA LEU A 22 4.50 -1.42 -10.02
C LEU A 22 3.44 -1.80 -11.06
N LYS A 23 2.33 -1.04 -11.11
CA LYS A 23 1.19 -1.34 -11.99
C LYS A 23 1.53 -1.11 -13.46
N TYR A 24 2.10 0.03 -13.80
CA TYR A 24 2.21 0.48 -15.19
C TYR A 24 3.59 0.30 -15.80
N LEU A 25 4.65 0.39 -15.01
CA LEU A 25 6.02 0.29 -15.54
C LEU A 25 6.58 -1.12 -15.41
N LEU A 26 6.21 -1.84 -14.34
CA LEU A 26 6.68 -3.21 -14.08
C LEU A 26 5.64 -4.29 -14.39
N GLY A 27 4.41 -3.89 -14.77
CA GLY A 27 3.38 -4.81 -15.28
C GLY A 27 2.79 -5.75 -14.23
N TYR A 28 2.82 -5.39 -12.96
CA TYR A 28 2.19 -6.21 -11.92
C TYR A 28 0.66 -6.14 -12.05
N GLU A 29 0.01 -7.28 -12.15
CA GLU A 29 -1.44 -7.36 -12.39
C GLU A 29 -2.24 -6.99 -11.13
N ASN A 30 -1.82 -7.45 -9.95
CA ASN A 30 -2.58 -7.33 -8.70
C ASN A 30 -1.91 -6.39 -7.68
N VAL A 31 -1.87 -5.09 -7.99
CA VAL A 31 -1.34 -4.07 -7.08
C VAL A 31 -2.43 -3.09 -6.66
N ARG A 32 -2.57 -2.87 -5.36
CA ARG A 32 -3.49 -1.90 -4.76
C ARG A 32 -2.72 -0.87 -3.93
N ASN A 33 -3.21 0.36 -3.92
CA ASN A 33 -2.73 1.39 -2.99
C ASN A 33 -3.70 1.47 -1.82
N TYR A 34 -3.20 1.40 -0.59
CA TYR A 34 -3.98 1.63 0.61
C TYR A 34 -3.85 3.10 1.04
N ASP A 35 -4.86 3.90 0.71
CA ASP A 35 -4.87 5.35 0.85
C ASP A 35 -4.92 5.80 2.33
N GLY A 36 -5.70 5.12 3.17
CA GLY A 36 -5.73 5.37 4.62
C GLY A 36 -4.36 5.20 5.28
N SER A 37 -3.55 4.27 4.76
CA SER A 37 -2.14 4.13 5.09
C SER A 37 -1.90 4.03 6.61
N TRP A 38 -0.73 4.42 7.10
CA TRP A 38 -0.42 4.35 8.53
C TRP A 38 -1.28 5.29 9.39
N THR A 39 -1.77 6.41 8.83
CA THR A 39 -2.63 7.31 9.60
C THR A 39 -3.96 6.64 9.95
N GLU A 40 -4.51 5.81 9.07
CA GLU A 40 -5.65 4.96 9.41
C GLU A 40 -5.22 3.78 10.28
N TRP A 41 -4.28 2.96 9.81
CA TRP A 41 -3.90 1.69 10.48
C TRP A 41 -3.39 1.89 11.91
N GLY A 42 -2.55 2.91 12.13
CA GLY A 42 -2.00 3.22 13.44
C GLY A 42 -3.04 3.74 14.44
N ASN A 43 -4.22 4.16 13.98
CA ASN A 43 -5.34 4.60 14.82
C ASN A 43 -6.44 3.53 14.98
N LEU A 44 -6.35 2.41 14.26
CA LEU A 44 -7.32 1.32 14.39
C LEU A 44 -7.16 0.59 15.74
N VAL A 45 -8.28 0.46 16.45
CA VAL A 45 -8.32 -0.26 17.73
C VAL A 45 -8.01 -1.74 17.48
N ARG A 46 -6.98 -2.25 18.16
CA ARG A 46 -6.53 -3.66 18.10
C ARG A 46 -6.03 -4.11 16.71
N ALA A 47 -5.60 -3.19 15.86
CA ALA A 47 -4.86 -3.59 14.66
C ALA A 47 -3.54 -4.26 15.06
N PRO A 48 -3.15 -5.38 14.42
CA PRO A 48 -1.86 -6.01 14.66
C PRO A 48 -0.73 -5.09 14.14
N ILE A 49 0.32 -4.95 14.94
CA ILE A 49 1.51 -4.14 14.64
C ILE A 49 2.74 -4.94 15.02
N GLU A 50 3.61 -5.18 14.04
CA GLU A 50 4.95 -5.74 14.24
C GLU A 50 5.94 -4.63 14.62
N ARG A 51 7.03 -4.94 15.36
CA ARG A 51 8.02 -3.97 15.84
C ARG A 51 9.43 -4.28 15.38
#